data_AF-A0A370KTC1-F1
#
_entry.id   AF-A0A370KTC1-F1
#
_cell.length_a   1.000
_cell.length_b   1.000
_cell.length_c   1.000
_cell.angle_alpha   90.00
_cell.angle_beta   90.00
_cell.angle_gamma   90.00
#
_symmetry.space_group_name_H-M   'P 1'
#
loop_
_entity.id
_entity.type
_entity.pdbx_description
1 polymer ?
#
loop_
_entity_poly.entity_id
_entity_poly.type
_entity_poly.pdbx_seq_one_letter_code
_entity_poly.pdbx_strand_id
1 'polypeptide(L)'
;MSAPIVTIERLKPQKVEALVSTPTFFDVIGHGLSEDIYVYISTNAGGTDDISWPNAGQPPKIRIDRASSGTDRRLPLAATPAFDAGPLNTTLYVAIKLTDRDGPFQDAKPIFELKLT
;
A
#
# COMPACT_ATOMS: atom_id res chain seq x y z
N MET A 1 -0.42 25.85 -9.37
CA MET A 1 0.04 24.72 -8.54
C MET A 1 -0.99 23.62 -8.72
N SER A 2 -0.64 22.53 -9.41
CA SER A 2 -1.58 21.43 -9.62
C SER A 2 -1.58 20.56 -8.36
N ALA A 3 -2.75 20.37 -7.75
CA ALA A 3 -2.96 19.49 -6.61
C ALA A 3 -2.52 18.04 -6.95
N PRO A 4 -2.18 17.19 -5.95
CA PRO A 4 -1.98 15.77 -6.20
C PRO A 4 -3.23 15.19 -6.87
N ILE A 5 -3.04 14.44 -7.96
CA ILE A 5 -4.14 13.84 -8.75
C ILE A 5 -4.80 12.71 -7.95
N VAL A 6 -4.03 12.06 -7.07
CA VAL A 6 -4.47 10.95 -6.23
C VAL A 6 -4.15 11.26 -4.77
N THR A 7 -5.11 11.05 -3.88
CA THR A 7 -4.93 11.26 -2.44
C THR A 7 -5.51 10.10 -1.65
N ILE A 8 -4.91 9.85 -0.48
CA ILE A 8 -5.42 8.94 0.54
C ILE A 8 -6.00 9.81 1.66
N GLU A 9 -7.31 9.83 1.79
CA GLU A 9 -7.96 10.50 2.93
C GLU A 9 -7.85 9.65 4.19
N ARG A 10 -8.16 8.36 4.06
CA ARG A 10 -8.12 7.39 5.15
C ARG A 10 -8.06 5.98 4.62
N LEU A 11 -7.73 5.06 5.51
CA LEU A 11 -7.87 3.64 5.27
C LEU A 11 -8.93 3.04 6.19
N LYS A 12 -9.53 1.93 5.75
CA LYS A 12 -10.50 1.17 6.52
C LYS A 12 -10.06 -0.30 6.57
N PRO A 13 -9.79 -0.87 7.77
CA PRO A 13 -9.79 -0.21 9.09
C PRO A 13 -8.72 0.89 9.23
N GLN A 14 -8.86 1.74 10.27
CA GLN A 14 -7.93 2.86 10.54
C GLN A 14 -6.51 2.39 10.89
N LYS A 15 -6.37 1.12 11.27
CA LYS A 15 -5.11 0.41 11.47
C LYS A 15 -5.22 -0.96 10.80
N VAL A 16 -4.26 -1.28 9.93
CA VAL A 16 -4.18 -2.55 9.22
C VAL A 16 -3.06 -3.37 9.85
N GLU A 17 -3.45 -4.41 10.58
CA GLU A 17 -2.52 -5.37 11.17
C GLU A 17 -2.41 -6.58 10.23
N ALA A 18 -1.38 -6.57 9.39
CA ALA A 18 -1.17 -7.60 8.40
C ALA A 18 -0.37 -8.77 8.97
N LEU A 19 -1.05 -9.90 9.12
CA LEU A 19 -0.44 -11.15 9.55
C LEU A 19 0.40 -11.75 8.42
N VAL A 20 1.63 -12.17 8.76
CA VAL A 20 2.49 -12.89 7.83
C VAL A 20 1.77 -14.11 7.23
N SER A 21 1.97 -14.32 5.93
CA SER A 21 1.38 -15.42 5.13
C SER A 21 -0.15 -15.45 5.08
N THR A 22 -0.83 -14.41 5.58
CA THR A 22 -2.29 -14.36 5.66
C THR A 22 -2.79 -13.11 4.92
N PRO A 23 -3.72 -13.26 3.96
CA PRO A 23 -4.33 -12.12 3.30
C PRO A 23 -5.07 -11.23 4.30
N THR A 24 -4.70 -9.95 4.34
CA THR A 24 -5.32 -8.94 5.20
C THR A 24 -6.00 -7.92 4.32
N PHE A 25 -7.32 -7.80 4.47
CA PHE A 25 -8.15 -6.92 3.64
C PHE A 25 -8.28 -5.52 4.23
N PHE A 26 -8.18 -4.51 3.36
CA PHE A 26 -8.38 -3.12 3.74
C PHE A 26 -8.82 -2.29 2.53
N ASP A 27 -9.50 -1.16 2.78
CA ASP A 27 -9.86 -0.19 1.75
C ASP A 27 -8.97 1.04 1.86
N VAL A 28 -8.47 1.53 0.73
CA VAL A 28 -7.99 2.91 0.56
C VAL A 28 -9.21 3.76 0.20
N ILE A 29 -9.46 4.83 0.97
CA ILE A 29 -10.51 5.81 0.71
C ILE A 29 -9.84 7.15 0.40
N GLY A 30 -10.23 7.77 -0.71
CA GLY A 30 -9.70 9.07 -1.10
C GLY A 30 -10.20 9.54 -2.44
N HIS A 31 -9.31 10.08 -3.27
CA HIS A 31 -9.65 10.62 -4.59
C HIS A 31 -8.66 10.14 -5.65
N GLY A 32 -9.14 9.98 -6.89
CA GLY A 32 -8.30 9.61 -8.03
C GLY A 32 -7.82 8.15 -8.02
N LEU A 33 -8.44 7.26 -7.25
CA LEU A 33 -7.98 5.87 -7.07
C LEU A 33 -8.27 4.92 -8.26
N SER A 34 -8.36 5.45 -9.49
CA SER A 34 -8.69 4.71 -10.72
C SER A 34 -7.54 3.79 -11.19
N GLU A 35 -7.73 3.10 -12.32
CA GLU A 35 -7.01 1.86 -12.66
C GLU A 35 -5.48 1.95 -12.81
N ASP A 36 -4.92 3.15 -13.01
CA ASP A 36 -3.48 3.36 -13.23
C ASP A 36 -2.76 3.88 -11.97
N ILE A 37 -2.81 3.11 -10.89
CA ILE A 37 -2.07 3.38 -9.66
C ILE A 37 -1.35 2.15 -9.15
N TYR A 38 -0.18 2.38 -8.58
CA TYR A 38 0.63 1.37 -7.90
C TYR A 38 0.60 1.61 -6.40
N VAL A 39 0.02 0.66 -5.66
CA VAL A 39 -0.04 0.71 -4.19
C VAL A 39 1.06 -0.19 -3.63
N TYR A 40 1.80 0.33 -2.65
CA TYR A 40 2.93 -0.36 -2.02
C TYR A 40 3.06 0.03 -0.54
N ILE A 41 3.92 -0.68 0.17
CA ILE A 41 4.27 -0.38 1.55
C ILE A 41 5.66 0.28 1.60
N SER A 42 5.76 1.36 2.36
CA SER A 42 6.96 2.17 2.59
C SER A 42 7.29 2.24 4.08
N THR A 43 8.57 2.40 4.43
CA THR A 43 8.97 2.66 5.82
C THR A 43 8.87 4.13 6.20
N ASN A 44 8.64 5.03 5.23
CA ASN A 44 8.59 6.47 5.46
C ASN A 44 7.42 7.19 4.78
N ALA A 45 7.10 8.38 5.31
CA ALA A 45 6.00 9.22 4.86
C ALA A 45 6.16 9.81 3.45
N GLY A 46 7.38 9.84 2.91
CA GLY A 46 7.67 10.30 1.56
C GLY A 46 7.55 9.21 0.50
N GLY A 47 7.29 7.96 0.88
CA GLY A 47 7.16 6.85 -0.08
C GLY A 47 8.42 6.57 -0.89
N THR A 48 9.59 6.97 -0.39
CA THR A 48 10.83 6.87 -1.18
C THR A 48 11.36 5.44 -1.27
N ASP A 49 10.92 4.56 -0.37
CA ASP A 49 11.26 3.15 -0.36
C ASP A 49 10.03 2.26 -0.60
N ASP A 50 10.19 1.26 -1.44
CA ASP A 50 9.18 0.23 -1.71
C ASP A 50 9.66 -1.09 -1.12
N ILE A 51 9.16 -1.41 0.08
CA ILE A 51 9.47 -2.68 0.76
C ILE A 51 8.51 -3.80 0.36
N SER A 52 7.41 -3.49 -0.33
CA SER A 52 6.53 -4.50 -0.91
C SER A 52 7.24 -5.26 -2.02
N TRP A 53 8.06 -4.56 -2.81
CA TRP A 53 8.84 -5.16 -3.89
C TRP A 53 10.23 -4.54 -3.97
N PRO A 54 11.18 -4.87 -3.07
CA PRO A 54 12.46 -4.14 -3.00
C PRO A 54 13.36 -4.39 -4.22
N ASN A 55 13.36 -5.61 -4.77
CA ASN A 55 14.27 -5.99 -5.86
C ASN A 55 13.48 -6.32 -7.12
N ALA A 56 13.77 -5.59 -8.22
CA ALA A 56 13.22 -5.93 -9.53
C ALA A 56 13.64 -7.37 -9.92
N GLY A 57 12.70 -8.13 -10.49
CA GLY A 57 12.95 -9.52 -10.91
C GLY A 57 12.89 -10.57 -9.78
N GLN A 58 12.60 -10.17 -8.55
CA GLN A 58 12.26 -11.09 -7.45
C GLN A 58 10.75 -11.05 -7.16
N PRO A 59 10.17 -12.08 -6.51
CA PRO A 59 8.80 -12.01 -6.03
C PRO A 59 8.59 -10.85 -5.05
N PRO A 60 7.37 -10.27 -4.98
CA PRO A 60 7.05 -9.26 -3.98
C PRO A 60 7.14 -9.86 -2.57
N LYS A 61 7.73 -9.08 -1.66
CA LYS A 61 7.77 -9.36 -0.22
C LYS A 61 6.42 -9.12 0.45
N ILE A 62 5.64 -8.17 -0.05
CA ILE A 62 4.25 -7.96 0.35
C ILE A 62 3.44 -7.90 -0.93
N ARG A 63 2.70 -8.98 -1.22
CA ARG A 63 1.78 -8.98 -2.36
C ARG A 63 0.58 -8.10 -2.03
N ILE A 64 0.25 -7.15 -2.90
CA ILE A 64 -0.91 -6.27 -2.76
C ILE A 64 -1.78 -6.46 -3.99
N ASP A 65 -2.95 -7.06 -3.78
CA ASP A 65 -3.90 -7.38 -4.84
C ASP A 65 -5.16 -6.52 -4.69
N ARG A 66 -5.81 -6.20 -5.81
CA ARG A 66 -7.18 -5.65 -5.77
C ARG A 66 -8.13 -6.74 -5.29
N ALA A 67 -8.82 -6.49 -4.19
CA ALA A 67 -9.75 -7.45 -3.60
C ALA A 67 -11.10 -7.49 -4.36
N SER A 68 -11.46 -6.40 -5.04
CA SER A 68 -12.63 -6.30 -5.92
C SER A 68 -12.44 -5.11 -6.88
N SER A 69 -13.43 -4.85 -7.73
CA SER A 69 -13.49 -3.56 -8.44
C SER A 69 -13.53 -2.40 -7.44
N GLY A 70 -12.79 -1.35 -7.75
CA GLY A 70 -12.76 -0.10 -6.99
C GLY A 70 -13.48 1.00 -7.74
N THR A 71 -13.57 2.17 -7.11
CA THR A 71 -14.00 3.42 -7.73
C THR A 71 -12.88 4.46 -7.58
N ASP A 72 -13.07 5.63 -8.18
CA ASP A 72 -12.23 6.81 -7.96
C ASP A 72 -12.10 7.21 -6.49
N ARG A 73 -12.99 6.72 -5.61
CA ARG A 73 -13.05 7.06 -4.18
C ARG A 73 -12.74 5.92 -3.21
N ARG A 74 -12.82 4.68 -3.67
CA ARG A 74 -12.62 3.50 -2.82
C ARG A 74 -11.89 2.42 -3.60
N LEU A 75 -10.74 2.00 -3.08
CA LEU A 75 -9.96 0.91 -3.62
C LEU A 75 -9.82 -0.22 -2.58
N PRO A 76 -10.57 -1.33 -2.74
CA PRO A 76 -10.44 -2.50 -1.90
C PRO A 76 -9.17 -3.29 -2.24
N LEU A 77 -8.35 -3.59 -1.24
CA LEU A 77 -7.06 -4.25 -1.37
C LEU A 77 -6.94 -5.43 -0.41
N ALA A 78 -6.06 -6.37 -0.76
CA ALA A 78 -5.58 -7.44 0.10
C ALA A 78 -4.05 -7.42 0.13
N ALA A 79 -3.46 -7.28 1.33
CA ALA A 79 -2.02 -7.41 1.53
C ALA A 79 -1.69 -8.80 2.08
N THR A 80 -0.72 -9.48 1.48
CA THR A 80 -0.18 -10.77 1.96
C THR A 80 1.34 -10.65 2.13
N PRO A 81 1.83 -10.39 3.35
CA PRO A 81 3.26 -10.31 3.63
C PRO A 81 3.96 -11.68 3.67
N ALA A 82 5.18 -11.76 3.17
CA ALA A 82 6.11 -12.86 3.42
C ALA A 82 6.73 -12.76 4.83
N PHE A 83 7.41 -13.82 5.28
CA PHE A 83 8.01 -13.90 6.63
C PHE A 83 9.09 -12.84 6.88
N ASP A 84 9.86 -12.48 5.86
CA ASP A 84 10.94 -11.49 5.92
C ASP A 84 10.54 -10.17 5.22
N ALA A 85 9.23 -9.87 5.17
CA ALA A 85 8.67 -8.75 4.43
C ALA A 85 9.20 -7.38 4.84
N GLY A 86 9.53 -7.21 6.12
CA GLY A 86 9.96 -5.93 6.66
C GLY A 86 9.96 -5.92 8.20
N PRO A 87 10.11 -4.74 8.82
CA PRO A 87 10.15 -4.64 10.27
C PRO A 87 8.77 -4.96 10.89
N LEU A 88 8.77 -5.89 11.83
CA LEU A 88 7.59 -6.27 12.60
C LEU A 88 7.22 -5.20 13.63
N ASN A 89 5.93 -5.10 13.97
CA ASN A 89 5.42 -4.22 15.03
C ASN A 89 5.83 -2.74 14.88
N THR A 90 6.08 -2.31 13.65
CA THR A 90 6.47 -0.93 13.32
C THR A 90 5.40 -0.34 12.41
N THR A 91 5.05 0.92 12.64
CA THR A 91 4.12 1.63 11.75
C THR A 91 4.77 1.89 10.40
N LEU A 92 4.20 1.28 9.37
CA LEU A 92 4.54 1.41 7.97
C LEU A 92 3.47 2.22 7.24
N TYR A 93 3.83 2.67 6.05
CA TYR A 93 3.00 3.54 5.24
C TYR A 93 2.42 2.78 4.05
N VAL A 94 1.10 2.85 3.86
CA VAL A 94 0.51 2.53 2.55
C VAL A 94 0.73 3.74 1.67
N ALA A 95 1.41 3.54 0.54
CA ALA A 95 1.83 4.59 -0.36
C ALA A 95 1.35 4.32 -1.80
N ILE A 96 1.19 5.39 -2.58
CA ILE A 96 0.69 5.34 -3.95
C ILE A 96 1.65 6.05 -4.91
N LYS A 97 1.88 5.41 -6.07
CA LYS A 97 2.47 5.99 -7.28
C LYS A 97 1.44 5.96 -8.42
N LEU A 98 1.56 6.86 -9.39
CA LEU A 98 0.81 6.74 -10.65
C LEU A 98 1.44 5.67 -11.55
N THR A 99 0.64 5.10 -12.44
CA THR A 99 1.00 4.14 -13.50
C THR A 99 1.58 2.83 -13.00
N ASP A 100 2.77 2.84 -12.41
CA ASP A 100 3.52 1.66 -12.03
C ASP A 100 4.53 1.97 -10.91
N ARG A 101 5.45 1.03 -10.67
CA ARG A 101 6.47 1.09 -9.63
C ARG A 101 7.49 2.22 -9.82
N ASP A 102 7.72 2.65 -11.06
CA ASP A 102 8.68 3.71 -11.42
C ASP A 102 8.00 5.07 -11.62
N GLY A 103 6.67 5.10 -11.55
CA GLY A 103 5.88 6.31 -11.67
C GLY A 103 5.99 7.28 -10.48
N PRO A 104 5.44 8.49 -10.63
CA PRO A 104 5.56 9.56 -9.65
C PRO A 104 4.77 9.26 -8.37
N PHE A 105 5.42 9.44 -7.22
CA PHE A 105 4.79 9.38 -5.89
C PHE A 105 3.63 10.37 -5.78
N GLN A 106 2.55 9.94 -5.12
CA GLN A 106 1.34 10.75 -4.91
C GLN A 106 1.07 11.03 -3.43
N ASP A 107 0.93 9.98 -2.62
CA ASP A 107 0.55 10.11 -1.22
C ASP A 107 0.94 8.86 -0.40
N ALA A 108 1.01 9.01 0.92
CA ALA A 108 1.29 7.93 1.87
C ALA A 108 0.61 8.15 3.24
N LYS A 109 0.15 7.07 3.89
CA LYS A 109 -0.46 7.13 5.23
C LYS A 109 0.09 6.08 6.21
N PRO A 110 0.46 6.48 7.46
CA PRO A 110 1.03 5.60 8.48
C PRO A 110 -0.07 4.79 9.17
N ILE A 111 -0.33 3.57 8.70
CA ILE A 111 -1.47 2.78 9.18
C ILE A 111 -1.26 1.26 9.11
N PHE A 112 -0.15 0.81 8.54
CA PHE A 112 0.08 -0.60 8.25
C PHE A 112 1.11 -1.16 9.24
N GLU A 113 0.86 -2.31 9.84
CA GLU A 113 1.82 -3.00 10.70
C GLU A 113 1.93 -4.45 10.28
N LEU A 114 3.16 -4.95 10.20
CA LEU A 114 3.42 -6.37 10.04
C LEU A 114 3.37 -7.07 11.40
N LYS A 115 2.65 -8.19 11.46
CA LYS A 115 2.45 -9.00 12.66
C LYS A 115 2.78 -10.47 12.41
N LEU A 116 3.37 -11.13 13.40
CA LEU A 116 3.44 -12.59 13.44
C LEU A 116 2.10 -13.14 13.97
N THR A 117 1.71 -14.27 13.43
CA THR A 117 0.60 -15.10 13.94
C THR A 117 0.87 -15.60 15.35
#